data_AF-A0A8J6LMK4-F1
#
_entry.id   AF-A0A8J6LMK4-F1
#
_cell.length_a   1.000
_cell.length_b   1.000
_cell.length_c   1.000
_cell.angle_alpha   90.00
_cell.angle_beta   90.00
_cell.angle_gamma   90.00
#
_symmetry.space_group_name_H-M   'P 1'
#
loop_
_entity.id
_entity.type
_entity.pdbx_description
1 polymer ?
#
loop_
_entity_poly.entity_id
_entity_poly.type
_entity_poly.pdbx_seq_one_letter_code
_entity_poly.pdbx_strand_id
1 'polypeptide(L)'
;MWRQFRAPVVGLLVASGLAVLPVSAEAGALPRECTSSGLDVLCVFAKPGAKPVRFVVPEGVGSIDALVQGAAGGDGPPDTSFGGRGGTALGVLFLKPGQVLDLRIGGRGGNATA
;
A
#
# COMPACT_ATOMS: atom_id res chain seq x y z
N MET A 1 -73.95 -22.20 29.18
CA MET A 1 -73.04 -22.43 28.04
C MET A 1 -72.63 -21.06 27.50
N TRP A 2 -71.34 -20.72 27.57
CA TRP A 2 -70.74 -19.38 27.44
C TRP A 2 -70.78 -18.75 26.03
N ARG A 3 -70.80 -17.41 25.95
CA ARG A 3 -70.33 -16.58 24.80
C ARG A 3 -69.93 -15.18 25.33
N GLN A 4 -68.68 -14.99 25.76
CA GLN A 4 -67.50 -14.48 25.02
C GLN A 4 -67.54 -12.94 24.79
N PHE A 5 -66.74 -12.23 25.60
CA PHE A 5 -66.41 -10.80 25.50
C PHE A 5 -65.43 -10.56 24.34
N ARG A 6 -65.65 -9.51 23.54
CA ARG A 6 -64.71 -9.02 22.52
C ARG A 6 -63.74 -8.00 23.15
N ALA A 7 -62.44 -8.24 23.04
CA ALA A 7 -61.38 -7.27 23.33
C ALA A 7 -60.71 -6.82 22.01
N PRO A 8 -60.24 -5.57 21.88
CA PRO A 8 -59.38 -5.14 20.79
C PRO A 8 -57.90 -5.24 21.21
N VAL A 9 -57.06 -5.93 20.42
CA VAL A 9 -55.61 -5.95 20.64
C VAL A 9 -54.92 -5.09 19.57
N VAL A 10 -54.54 -3.90 20.02
CA VAL A 10 -53.27 -3.19 19.82
C VAL A 10 -52.42 -3.64 18.62
N GLY A 11 -52.29 -2.76 17.63
CA GLY A 11 -51.33 -2.88 16.54
C GLY A 11 -49.91 -2.59 17.01
N LEU A 12 -49.01 -3.55 16.76
CA LEU A 12 -47.57 -3.46 17.03
C LEU A 12 -46.87 -2.85 15.80
N LEU A 13 -46.33 -1.65 15.93
CA LEU A 13 -45.43 -1.02 14.95
C LEU A 13 -44.04 -1.65 15.06
N VAL A 14 -43.61 -2.38 14.03
CA VAL A 14 -42.24 -2.91 13.92
C VAL A 14 -41.35 -1.87 13.25
N ALA A 15 -40.53 -1.18 14.04
CA ALA A 15 -39.49 -0.29 13.55
C ALA A 15 -38.35 -1.14 12.98
N SER A 16 -38.20 -1.12 11.66
CA SER A 16 -37.13 -1.82 10.93
C SER A 16 -35.85 -0.98 10.97
N GLY A 17 -35.02 -1.19 12.00
CA GLY A 17 -33.68 -0.59 12.07
C GLY A 17 -32.72 -1.33 11.15
N LEU A 18 -32.33 -0.72 10.03
CA LEU A 18 -31.17 -1.15 9.25
C LEU A 18 -29.91 -0.86 10.08
N ALA A 19 -29.33 -1.89 10.68
CA ALA A 19 -28.00 -1.83 11.26
C ALA A 19 -26.96 -1.76 10.13
N VAL A 20 -26.34 -0.60 9.96
CA VAL A 20 -25.16 -0.43 9.09
C VAL A 20 -23.96 -1.02 9.83
N LEU A 21 -23.50 -2.19 9.41
CA LEU A 21 -22.26 -2.77 9.91
C LEU A 21 -21.07 -2.00 9.31
N PRO A 22 -20.03 -1.65 10.09
CA PRO A 22 -18.81 -1.11 9.52
C PRO A 22 -18.16 -2.22 8.68
N VAL A 23 -18.01 -1.98 7.38
CA VAL A 23 -17.14 -2.81 6.54
C VAL A 23 -15.72 -2.48 6.98
N SER A 24 -15.09 -3.38 7.73
CA SER A 24 -13.64 -3.29 7.93
C SER A 24 -13.02 -3.49 6.55
N ALA A 25 -12.38 -2.46 6.00
CA ALA A 25 -11.50 -2.66 4.87
C ALA A 25 -10.39 -3.60 5.34
N GLU A 26 -10.37 -4.83 4.85
CA GLU A 26 -9.20 -5.68 5.00
C GLU A 26 -7.99 -4.90 4.49
N ALA A 27 -7.09 -4.54 5.42
CA ALA A 27 -5.78 -4.07 5.05
C ALA A 27 -5.19 -5.12 4.11
N GLY A 28 -5.01 -4.76 2.84
CA GLY A 28 -4.36 -5.63 1.87
C GLY A 28 -3.04 -6.09 2.49
N ALA A 29 -2.77 -7.40 2.45
CA ALA A 29 -1.57 -7.96 3.04
C ALA A 29 -0.35 -7.17 2.55
N LEU A 30 0.44 -6.65 3.49
CA LEU A 30 1.63 -5.91 3.15
C LEU A 30 2.60 -6.81 2.37
N PRO A 31 3.37 -6.26 1.42
CA PRO A 31 4.43 -7.01 0.78
C PRO A 31 5.39 -7.59 1.81
N ARG A 32 5.98 -8.75 1.51
CA ARG A 32 6.93 -9.44 2.39
C ARG A 32 8.19 -8.61 2.70
N GLU A 33 8.48 -7.62 1.87
CA GLU A 33 9.58 -6.67 2.04
C GLU A 33 9.25 -5.56 3.06
N CYS A 34 8.00 -5.51 3.52
CA CYS A 34 7.47 -4.51 4.42
C CYS A 34 7.08 -5.11 5.78
N THR A 35 7.28 -4.33 6.83
CA THR A 35 6.77 -4.61 8.17
C THR A 35 5.97 -3.43 8.68
N SER A 36 4.90 -3.69 9.44
CA SER A 36 4.07 -2.66 10.07
C SER A 36 4.30 -2.61 11.56
N SER A 37 4.38 -1.40 12.11
CA SER A 37 4.38 -1.13 13.54
C SER A 37 3.40 0.01 13.83
N GLY A 38 2.16 -0.34 14.20
CA GLY A 38 1.11 0.65 14.40
C GLY A 38 0.70 1.31 13.10
N LEU A 39 0.90 2.63 12.99
CA LEU A 39 0.62 3.42 11.78
C LEU A 39 1.82 3.54 10.83
N ASP A 40 3.00 3.07 11.26
CA ASP A 40 4.21 3.14 10.45
C ASP A 40 4.41 1.84 9.67
N VAL A 41 4.75 1.97 8.39
CA VAL A 41 5.13 0.86 7.53
C VAL A 41 6.54 1.09 7.00
N LEU A 42 7.44 0.15 7.30
CA LEU A 42 8.82 0.18 6.84
C LEU A 42 9.04 -0.91 5.81
N CYS A 43 9.39 -0.51 4.59
CA CYS A 43 9.77 -1.44 3.52
C CYS A 43 11.26 -1.28 3.20
N VAL A 44 12.01 -2.38 3.17
CA VAL A 44 13.45 -2.36 2.88
C VAL A 44 13.77 -3.20 1.65
N PHE A 45 14.35 -2.56 0.64
CA PHE A 45 14.74 -3.20 -0.61
C PHE A 45 16.25 -3.14 -0.78
N ALA A 46 16.94 -4.26 -0.51
CA ALA A 46 18.41 -4.33 -0.57
C ALA A 46 18.98 -4.64 -1.97
N LYS A 47 18.15 -5.09 -2.92
CA LYS A 47 18.58 -5.52 -4.25
C LYS A 47 17.59 -5.03 -5.32
N PRO A 48 18.06 -4.77 -6.55
CA PRO A 48 17.18 -4.51 -7.68
C PRO A 48 16.19 -5.64 -7.90
N GLY A 49 14.94 -5.28 -8.21
CA GLY A 49 13.86 -6.22 -8.48
C GLY A 49 13.54 -6.29 -9.96
N ALA A 50 13.42 -7.51 -10.50
CA ALA A 50 12.98 -7.70 -11.90
C ALA A 50 11.49 -7.39 -12.09
N LYS A 51 10.68 -7.56 -11.03
CA LYS A 51 9.24 -7.31 -11.04
C LYS A 51 8.90 -6.16 -10.07
N PRO A 52 7.89 -5.34 -10.38
CA PRO A 52 7.37 -4.38 -9.42
C PRO A 52 6.83 -5.08 -8.17
N VAL A 53 6.97 -4.44 -7.03
CA VAL A 53 6.31 -4.84 -5.79
C VAL A 53 5.03 -4.01 -5.68
N ARG A 54 3.89 -4.69 -5.68
CA ARG A 54 2.60 -4.04 -5.57
C ARG A 54 2.33 -3.68 -4.11
N PHE A 55 2.14 -2.40 -3.85
CA PHE A 55 1.87 -1.85 -2.52
C PHE A 55 0.50 -1.19 -2.52
N VAL A 56 -0.37 -1.62 -1.61
CA VAL A 56 -1.66 -0.96 -1.38
C VAL A 56 -1.49 -0.08 -0.14
N VAL A 57 -1.76 1.21 -0.27
CA VAL A 57 -1.61 2.18 0.81
C VAL A 57 -2.58 1.81 1.93
N PRO A 58 -2.09 1.48 3.14
CA PRO A 58 -2.97 1.13 4.26
C PRO A 58 -3.82 2.30 4.71
N GLU A 59 -4.90 1.99 5.43
CA GLU A 59 -5.70 3.00 6.12
C GLU A 59 -4.85 3.80 7.11
N GLY A 60 -5.09 5.11 7.18
CA GLY A 60 -4.34 6.03 8.05
C GLY A 60 -2.96 6.44 7.53
N VAL A 61 -2.45 5.84 6.45
CA VAL A 61 -1.18 6.24 5.82
C VAL A 61 -1.43 7.32 4.77
N GLY A 62 -0.86 8.51 4.99
CA GLY A 62 -1.03 9.68 4.10
C GLY A 62 0.21 10.05 3.27
N SER A 63 1.36 9.44 3.56
CA SER A 63 2.62 9.74 2.88
C SER A 63 3.57 8.55 2.90
N ILE A 64 4.50 8.55 1.93
CA ILE A 64 5.71 7.72 1.94
C ILE A 64 6.91 8.65 1.99
N ASP A 65 7.78 8.41 2.98
CA ASP A 65 9.13 8.96 3.03
C ASP A 65 10.10 7.93 2.42
N ALA A 66 10.77 8.32 1.34
CA ALA A 66 11.68 7.46 0.60
C ALA A 66 13.13 7.91 0.80
N LEU A 67 13.95 7.04 1.38
CA LEU A 67 15.40 7.10 1.33
C LEU A 67 15.90 6.11 0.27
N VAL A 68 16.50 6.64 -0.79
CA VAL A 68 16.95 5.83 -1.93
C VAL A 68 18.45 5.96 -2.10
N GLN A 69 19.15 4.83 -2.12
CA GLN A 69 20.51 4.75 -2.65
C GLN A 69 20.45 4.27 -4.09
N GLY A 70 20.86 5.14 -5.02
CA GLY A 70 20.95 4.84 -6.43
C GLY A 70 22.02 3.78 -6.72
N ALA A 71 21.81 3.01 -7.78
CA ALA A 71 22.83 2.12 -8.32
C ALA A 71 23.88 2.92 -9.11
N ALA A 72 25.04 2.29 -9.38
CA ALA A 72 26.05 2.86 -10.26
C ALA A 72 25.54 2.99 -11.72
N GLY A 73 26.15 3.88 -12.50
CA GLY A 73 26.00 3.90 -13.95
C GLY A 73 26.59 2.66 -14.62
N GLY A 74 26.31 2.50 -15.92
CA GLY A 74 26.98 1.49 -16.73
C GLY A 74 28.35 1.96 -17.21
N ASP A 75 29.17 1.01 -17.64
CA ASP A 75 30.53 1.26 -18.11
C ASP A 75 30.55 1.37 -19.65
N GLY A 76 31.61 1.92 -20.21
CA GLY A 76 31.76 2.08 -21.66
C GLY A 76 33.20 1.88 -22.12
N PRO A 77 33.48 1.98 -23.43
CA PRO A 77 34.84 1.93 -23.97
C PRO A 77 35.62 3.22 -23.67
N PRO A 78 36.95 3.15 -23.44
CA PRO A 78 37.72 1.91 -23.18
C PRO A 78 37.28 1.27 -21.85
N ASP A 79 37.56 -0.01 -21.61
CA ASP A 79 37.10 -0.79 -20.41
C ASP A 79 37.46 -0.18 -19.03
N THR A 80 38.17 0.94 -19.01
CA THR A 80 38.47 1.78 -17.85
C THR A 80 37.49 2.95 -17.67
N SER A 81 36.51 3.12 -18.56
CA SER A 81 35.50 4.17 -18.53
C SER A 81 34.30 3.72 -17.72
N PHE A 82 34.31 4.06 -16.44
CA PHE A 82 33.28 3.65 -15.50
C PHE A 82 32.13 4.66 -15.44
N GLY A 83 30.92 4.16 -15.27
CA GLY A 83 29.76 4.98 -14.96
C GLY A 83 29.90 5.69 -13.61
N GLY A 84 29.17 6.80 -13.44
CA GLY A 84 29.12 7.52 -12.17
C GLY A 84 28.64 6.61 -11.03
N ARG A 85 29.10 6.87 -9.80
CA ARG A 85 28.58 6.18 -8.61
C ARG A 85 27.12 6.58 -8.37
N GLY A 86 26.38 5.67 -7.75
CA GLY A 86 25.03 5.97 -7.29
C GLY A 86 25.01 7.03 -6.20
N GLY A 87 24.00 7.90 -6.23
CA GLY A 87 23.78 8.93 -5.21
C GLY A 87 22.69 8.56 -4.22
N THR A 88 22.60 9.31 -3.12
CA THR A 88 21.48 9.20 -2.17
C THR A 88 20.44 10.27 -2.47
N ALA A 89 19.16 9.88 -2.48
CA ALA A 89 18.04 10.79 -2.62
C ALA A 89 17.05 10.60 -1.46
N LEU A 90 16.45 11.71 -1.04
CA LEU A 90 15.33 11.75 -0.11
C LEU A 90 14.13 12.33 -0.84
N GLY A 91 12.95 11.77 -0.59
CA GLY A 91 11.71 12.27 -1.19
C GLY A 91 10.50 11.95 -0.32
N VAL A 92 9.49 12.80 -0.40
CA VAL A 92 8.20 12.59 0.25
C VAL A 92 7.13 12.55 -0.82
N LEU A 93 6.31 11.50 -0.81
CA LEU A 93 5.17 11.34 -1.71
C LEU A 93 3.88 11.30 -0.90
N PHE A 94 3.00 12.26 -1.14
CA PHE A 94 1.66 12.29 -0.53
C PHE A 94 0.70 11.34 -1.27
N LEU A 95 -0.11 10.63 -0.50
CA LEU A 95 -0.93 9.53 -0.98
C LEU A 95 -2.33 9.56 -0.35
N LYS A 96 -3.21 8.69 -0.86
CA LYS A 96 -4.51 8.41 -0.26
C LYS A 96 -4.58 6.94 0.16
N PRO A 97 -5.24 6.62 1.28
CA PRO A 97 -5.56 5.23 1.63
C PRO A 97 -6.24 4.47 0.48
N GLY A 98 -5.91 3.20 0.33
CA GLY A 98 -6.41 2.32 -0.73
C GLY A 98 -5.78 2.55 -2.12
N GLN A 99 -4.92 3.57 -2.28
CA GLN A 99 -4.18 3.76 -3.53
C GLN A 99 -3.24 2.57 -3.77
N VAL A 100 -3.12 2.15 -5.03
CA VAL A 100 -2.21 1.09 -5.42
C VAL A 100 -0.98 1.68 -6.10
N LEU A 101 0.20 1.30 -5.63
CA LEU A 101 1.49 1.70 -6.15
C LEU A 101 2.28 0.48 -6.62
N ASP A 102 2.98 0.64 -7.74
CA ASP A 102 3.96 -0.34 -8.23
C ASP A 102 5.37 0.18 -7.91
N LEU A 103 5.97 -0.38 -6.86
CA LEU A 103 7.31 -0.02 -6.43
C LEU A 103 8.34 -0.73 -7.31
N ARG A 104 9.15 0.04 -8.03
CA ARG A 104 10.18 -0.47 -8.95
C ARG A 104 11.57 -0.07 -8.47
N ILE A 105 12.39 -1.07 -8.17
CA ILE A 105 13.73 -0.85 -7.62
C ILE A 105 14.72 -1.05 -8.78
N GLY A 106 15.27 0.05 -9.26
CA GLY A 106 16.22 0.08 -10.37
C GLY A 106 17.58 -0.52 -10.01
N GLY A 107 18.30 -1.00 -11.02
CA GLY A 107 19.65 -1.53 -10.91
C GLY A 107 20.69 -0.66 -11.60
N ARG A 108 21.90 -1.19 -11.74
CA ARG A 108 23.02 -0.55 -12.44
C ARG A 108 22.60 -0.13 -13.86
N GLY A 109 23.08 1.03 -14.30
CA GLY A 109 22.86 1.53 -15.66
C GLY A 109 23.40 0.59 -16.74
N GLY A 110 22.87 0.72 -17.96
CA GLY A 110 23.33 -0.06 -19.12
C GLY A 110 24.70 0.38 -19.61
N ASN A 111 25.51 -0.56 -20.11
CA ASN A 111 26.82 -0.27 -20.69
C ASN A 111 26.68 0.44 -22.04
N ALA A 112 27.63 1.30 -22.36
CA ALA A 112 27.77 1.91 -23.68
C ALA A 112 28.52 0.99 -24.66
N THR A 113 28.26 1.15 -25.95
CA THR A 113 28.98 0.49 -27.05
C THR A 113 29.59 1.55 -27.97
N ALA A 114 30.76 1.26 -28.55
CA ALA A 114 31.43 2.11 -29.53
C ALA A 114 30.79 1.98 -30.93
#